data_AF-A0A920FJR6-F1
#
_entry.id   AF-A0A920FJR6-F1
#
_cell.length_a   1.000
_cell.length_b   1.000
_cell.length_c   1.000
_cell.angle_alpha   90.00
_cell.angle_beta   90.00
_cell.angle_gamma   90.00
#
_symmetry.space_group_name_H-M   'P 1'
#
loop_
_entity.id
_entity.type
_entity.pdbx_description
1 polymer ?
#
loop_
_entity_poly.entity_id
_entity_poly.type
_entity_poly.pdbx_seq_one_letter_code
_entity_poly.pdbx_strand_id
1 'polypeptide(L)'
;MEQWKFGDYKNYTSLDLLTYVFDIPTPKDDIDGSMVAKVYYEDQNLERIVSYCEKDVVATIQLFRRYQGNPLISEDLIQLA
;
A
#
# COMPACT_ATOMS: atom_id res chain seq x y z
N MET A 1 28.13 -11.45 3.12
CA MET A 1 27.41 -10.23 2.68
C MET A 1 26.20 -9.92 3.57
N GLU A 2 26.16 -10.40 4.83
CA GLU A 2 24.99 -10.23 5.72
C GLU A 2 25.32 -9.61 7.09
N GLN A 3 26.60 -9.29 7.34
CA GLN A 3 27.04 -8.71 8.63
C GLN A 3 26.54 -7.28 8.87
N TRP A 4 25.95 -6.65 7.85
CA TRP A 4 25.45 -5.27 7.90
C TRP A 4 23.97 -5.23 8.30
N LYS A 5 23.30 -6.39 8.35
CA LYS A 5 21.89 -6.56 8.77
C LYS A 5 21.75 -6.76 10.28
N PHE A 6 22.72 -6.30 11.08
CA PHE A 6 22.70 -6.47 12.54
C PHE A 6 21.53 -5.69 13.13
N GLY A 7 20.45 -6.39 13.51
CA GLY A 7 19.19 -5.80 13.97
C GLY A 7 18.12 -5.59 12.88
N ASP A 8 18.39 -5.98 11.62
CA ASP A 8 17.47 -5.84 10.48
C ASP A 8 16.74 -7.15 10.13
N TYR A 9 16.64 -8.08 11.10
CA TYR A 9 15.60 -9.10 11.07
C TYR A 9 14.28 -8.46 11.49
N LYS A 10 13.75 -7.58 10.65
CA LYS A 10 12.36 -7.15 10.79
C LYS A 10 11.52 -8.12 9.97
N ASN A 11 10.57 -8.77 10.63
CA ASN A 11 9.48 -9.40 9.91
C ASN A 11 8.65 -8.27 9.31
N TYR A 12 9.04 -7.83 8.11
CA TYR A 12 8.29 -6.84 7.35
C TYR A 12 7.00 -7.52 6.87
N THR A 13 5.94 -7.44 7.67
CA THR A 13 4.61 -7.87 7.25
C THR A 13 4.17 -6.96 6.11
N SER A 14 3.82 -7.54 4.97
CA SER A 14 3.36 -6.76 3.83
C SER A 14 2.04 -6.05 4.16
N LEU A 15 1.87 -4.84 3.62
CA LEU A 15 0.60 -4.11 3.73
C LEU A 15 -0.56 -4.97 3.18
N ASP A 16 -0.31 -5.70 2.09
CA ASP A 16 -1.27 -6.60 1.46
C ASP A 16 -1.74 -7.75 2.38
N LEU A 17 -0.82 -8.35 3.14
CA LEU A 17 -1.20 -9.37 4.12
C LEU A 17 -2.02 -8.75 5.25
N LEU A 18 -1.66 -7.56 5.70
CA LEU A 18 -2.39 -6.85 6.75
C LEU A 18 -3.80 -6.46 6.27
N THR A 19 -3.95 -5.94 5.06
CA THR A 19 -5.27 -5.60 4.51
C THR A 19 -6.15 -6.84 4.38
N TYR A 20 -5.57 -7.97 3.94
CA TYR A 20 -6.28 -9.25 3.90
C TYR A 20 -6.74 -9.71 5.29
N VAL A 21 -5.86 -9.68 6.30
CA VAL A 21 -6.17 -10.11 7.67
C VAL A 21 -7.24 -9.24 8.32
N PHE A 22 -7.25 -7.94 8.03
CA PHE A 22 -8.20 -6.99 8.63
C PHE A 22 -9.48 -6.76 7.82
N ASP A 23 -9.68 -7.53 6.74
CA ASP A 23 -10.84 -7.40 5.84
C ASP A 23 -10.97 -5.96 5.31
N ILE A 24 -9.84 -5.43 4.81
CA ILE A 24 -9.72 -4.14 4.15
C ILE A 24 -9.56 -4.42 2.66
N PRO A 25 -10.34 -3.76 1.77
CA PRO A 25 -10.15 -3.88 0.33
C PRO A 25 -8.67 -3.64 -0.03
N THR A 26 -8.07 -4.58 -0.76
CA THR A 26 -6.64 -4.48 -1.10
C THR A 26 -6.41 -3.32 -2.06
N PRO A 27 -5.33 -2.53 -1.90
CA PRO A 27 -4.96 -1.50 -2.86
C PRO A 27 -4.36 -2.08 -4.16
N LYS A 28 -4.04 -3.38 -4.20
CA LYS A 28 -3.16 -4.01 -5.20
C LYS A 28 -3.89 -4.68 -6.38
N ASP A 29 -4.73 -3.92 -7.06
CA ASP A 29 -5.46 -4.46 -8.22
C ASP A 29 -4.75 -4.24 -9.57
N ASP A 30 -3.69 -3.42 -9.61
CA ASP A 30 -3.14 -2.88 -10.88
C ASP A 30 -1.62 -3.01 -11.05
N ILE A 31 -0.81 -2.49 -10.13
CA ILE A 31 0.66 -2.56 -10.15
C ILE A 31 1.24 -2.74 -8.75
N ASP A 32 2.48 -3.23 -8.65
CA ASP A 32 3.27 -3.25 -7.42
C ASP A 32 4.57 -2.43 -7.55
N GLY A 33 5.27 -2.23 -6.43
CA GLY A 33 6.48 -1.42 -6.37
C GLY A 33 7.60 -1.82 -7.35
N SER A 34 7.68 -3.09 -7.76
CA SER A 34 8.64 -3.56 -8.77
C SER A 34 8.30 -3.09 -10.19
N MET A 35 7.03 -2.78 -10.44
CA MET A 35 6.53 -2.38 -11.76
C MET A 35 6.65 -0.87 -12.00
N VAL A 36 6.85 -0.06 -10.96
CA VAL A 36 6.90 1.42 -11.05
C VAL A 36 7.92 1.90 -12.08
N ALA A 37 9.11 1.29 -12.12
CA ALA A 37 10.15 1.67 -13.09
C ALA A 37 9.69 1.44 -14.53
N LYS A 38 9.09 0.28 -14.82
CA LYS A 38 8.54 -0.03 -16.13
C LYS A 38 7.44 0.95 -16.51
N VAL A 39 6.48 1.19 -15.61
CA VAL A 39 5.35 2.09 -15.88
C VAL A 39 5.80 3.52 -16.16
N TYR A 40 6.85 3.98 -15.48
CA TYR A 40 7.39 5.32 -15.69
C TYR A 40 8.17 5.44 -17.01
N TYR A 41 9.12 4.54 -17.26
CA TYR A 41 10.04 4.68 -18.39
C TYR A 41 9.49 4.13 -19.71
N GLU A 42 8.76 3.01 -19.67
CA GLU A 42 8.23 2.34 -20.86
C GLU A 42 6.78 2.76 -21.14
N ASP A 43 5.90 2.60 -20.16
CA ASP A 43 4.46 2.86 -20.37
C ASP A 43 4.14 4.38 -20.33
N GLN A 44 5.08 5.21 -19.88
CA GLN A 44 4.97 6.68 -19.78
C GLN A 44 3.70 7.13 -19.04
N ASN A 45 3.22 6.34 -18.07
CA ASN A 45 1.93 6.54 -17.42
C ASN A 45 2.10 6.91 -15.94
N LEU A 46 2.38 8.20 -15.70
CA LEU A 46 2.58 8.72 -14.34
C LEU A 46 1.29 8.69 -13.51
N GLU A 47 0.13 8.93 -14.12
CA GLU A 47 -1.17 8.93 -13.44
C GLU A 47 -1.44 7.59 -12.76
N ARG A 48 -1.10 6.47 -13.43
CA ARG A 48 -1.22 5.12 -12.87
C ARG A 48 -0.37 4.92 -11.62
N ILE A 49 0.83 5.51 -11.59
CA ILE A 49 1.72 5.48 -10.41
C ILE A 49 1.14 6.32 -9.27
N VAL A 50 0.56 7.49 -9.59
CA VAL A 50 -0.11 8.35 -8.60
C VAL A 50 -1.28 7.59 -7.95
N SER A 51 -2.18 7.02 -8.75
CA SER A 51 -3.32 6.25 -8.23
C SER A 51 -2.88 5.05 -7.37
N TYR A 52 -1.79 4.37 -7.73
CA TYR A 52 -1.21 3.31 -6.91
C TYR A 52 -0.77 3.83 -5.53
N CYS A 53 0.00 4.93 -5.50
CA CYS A 53 0.47 5.54 -4.26
C CYS A 53 -0.69 6.03 -3.36
N GLU A 54 -1.71 6.64 -3.95
CA GLU A 54 -2.90 7.10 -3.22
C GLU A 54 -3.67 5.95 -2.56
N LYS A 55 -3.84 4.83 -3.28
CA LYS A 55 -4.47 3.62 -2.73
C LYS A 55 -3.67 3.05 -1.55
N ASP A 56 -2.34 3.03 -1.62
CA ASP A 56 -1.49 2.60 -0.51
C ASP A 56 -1.66 3.49 0.74
N VAL A 57 -1.81 4.80 0.55
CA VAL A 57 -2.10 5.75 1.65
C VAL A 57 -3.47 5.47 2.27
N VAL A 58 -4.51 5.28 1.45
CA VAL A 58 -5.86 4.95 1.91
C VAL A 58 -5.84 3.64 2.71
N ALA A 59 -5.24 2.58 2.17
CA ALA A 59 -5.13 1.28 2.84
C ALA A 59 -4.41 1.39 4.19
N THR A 60 -3.34 2.19 4.25
CA THR A 60 -2.60 2.45 5.49
C THR A 60 -3.46 3.16 6.54
N ILE A 61 -4.24 4.16 6.15
CA ILE A 61 -5.16 4.88 7.06
C ILE A 61 -6.24 3.93 7.57
N GLN A 62 -6.85 3.13 6.68
CA GLN A 62 -7.87 2.14 7.03
C GLN A 62 -7.32 1.09 8.01
N LEU A 63 -6.10 0.61 7.78
CA LEU A 63 -5.41 -0.32 8.68
C LEU A 63 -5.17 0.29 10.06
N PHE A 64 -4.68 1.53 10.10
CA PHE A 64 -4.48 2.25 11.35
C PHE A 64 -5.79 2.39 12.14
N ARG A 65 -6.91 2.67 11.47
CA ARG A 65 -8.23 2.71 12.12
C ARG A 65 -8.64 1.36 12.68
N ARG A 66 -8.41 0.26 11.94
CA ARG A 66 -8.69 -1.09 12.43
C ARG A 66 -7.84 -1.44 13.66
N TYR A 67 -6.58 -1.01 13.72
CA TYR A 67 -5.76 -1.16 14.94
C TYR A 67 -6.34 -0.42 16.15
N GLN A 68 -7.06 0.67 15.93
CA GLN A 68 -7.77 1.41 16.99
C GLN A 68 -9.16 0.83 17.30
N GLY A 69 -9.59 -0.24 16.62
CA GLY A 69 -10.95 -0.80 16.73
C GLY A 69 -12.03 0.04 16.06
N ASN A 70 -11.64 1.02 15.24
CA ASN A 70 -12.57 1.87 14.50
C ASN A 70 -13.06 1.17 13.21
N PRO A 71 -14.29 1.48 12.72
CA PRO A 71 -14.76 0.99 11.43
C PRO A 71 -13.92 1.55 10.27
N LEU A 72 -14.17 1.10 9.03
CA LEU A 72 -13.55 1.70 7.85
C LEU A 72 -14.16 3.08 7.54
N ILE A 73 -13.40 3.92 6.86
CA ILE A 73 -13.92 5.16 6.26
C ILE A 73 -14.69 4.74 5.01
N SER A 74 -15.89 5.27 4.84
CA SER A 74 -16.70 5.02 3.65
C SER A 74 -16.07 5.69 2.43
N GLU A 75 -16.15 5.05 1.25
CA GLU A 75 -15.47 5.52 0.03
C GLU A 75 -15.93 6.93 -0.40
N ASP A 76 -17.19 7.29 -0.16
CA ASP A 76 -17.74 8.62 -0.45
C ASP A 76 -17.12 9.75 0.40
N LEU A 77 -16.46 9.39 1.50
CA LEU A 77 -15.75 10.33 2.38
C LEU A 77 -14.25 10.43 2.07
N ILE A 78 -13.76 9.70 1.07
CA ILE A 78 -12.36 9.69 0.66
C ILE A 78 -12.22 10.55 -0.59
N GLN A 79 -11.48 11.66 -0.48
CA GLN A 79 -11.15 12.53 -1.60
C GLN A 79 -9.67 12.38 -1.95
N LEU A 80 -9.40 11.94 -3.18
CA LEU A 80 -8.06 11.85 -3.77
C LEU A 80 -7.75 13.14 -4.55
N ALA A 81 -6.46 13.41 -4.78
CA ALA A 81 -5.97 14.71 -5.24
C ALA A 81 -6.04 14.88 -6.77
#